data_AF-A0A2V2RTC2-F1
#
_entry.id   AF-A0A2V2RTC2-F1
#
_cell.length_a   1.000
_cell.length_b   1.000
_cell.length_c   1.000
_cell.angle_alpha   90.00
_cell.angle_beta   90.00
_cell.angle_gamma   90.00
#
_symmetry.space_group_name_H-M   'P 1'
#
loop_
_entity.id
_entity.type
_entity.pdbx_description
1 polymer ?
#
loop_
_entity_poly.entity_id
_entity_poly.type
_entity_poly.pdbx_seq_one_letter_code
_entity_poly.pdbx_strand_id
1 'polypeptide(L)'
;MICVFAAILVSCGGSKLTPKDVNKVIAQDLGLTEKQVDTHAISQLAGAAQVEASLKLTFALQKRGNEWHIYKIQYSHNEWQTPDQFQNSLRNAFVAELNR
;
A
#
# COMPACT_ATOMS: atom_id res chain seq x y z
N MET A 1 53.19 11.41 -21.34
CA MET A 1 51.92 10.76 -21.70
C MET A 1 51.36 10.07 -20.46
N ILE A 2 50.52 10.77 -19.68
CA ILE A 2 49.76 10.18 -18.56
C ILE A 2 48.37 10.79 -18.65
N CYS A 3 47.42 10.03 -19.19
CA CYS A 3 46.00 10.40 -19.19
C CYS A 3 45.46 10.16 -17.78
N VAL A 4 45.25 11.24 -17.04
CA VAL A 4 44.50 11.21 -15.78
C VAL A 4 43.02 11.12 -16.14
N PHE A 5 42.52 9.89 -16.33
CA PHE A 5 41.09 9.62 -16.36
C PHE A 5 40.59 9.63 -14.91
N ALA A 6 40.25 10.82 -14.42
CA ALA A 6 39.41 10.97 -13.25
C ALA A 6 38.02 10.43 -13.61
N ALA A 7 37.78 9.15 -13.31
CA ALA A 7 36.45 8.55 -13.34
C ALA A 7 35.61 9.26 -12.27
N ILE A 8 34.85 10.25 -12.69
CA ILE A 8 33.77 10.85 -11.90
C ILE A 8 32.74 9.73 -11.73
N LEU A 9 32.84 9.03 -10.59
CA LEU A 9 31.79 8.17 -10.07
C LEU A 9 30.59 9.08 -9.77
N VAL A 10 29.74 9.29 -10.78
CA VAL A 10 28.38 9.79 -10.58
C VAL A 10 27.65 8.68 -9.84
N SER A 11 27.79 8.71 -8.51
CA SER A 11 26.90 8.02 -7.59
C SER A 11 25.49 8.53 -7.87
N CYS A 12 24.69 7.75 -8.60
CA CYS A 12 23.24 7.88 -8.62
C CYS A 12 22.73 7.61 -7.21
N GLY A 13 22.85 8.61 -6.33
CA GLY A 13 22.37 8.63 -4.95
C GLY A 13 20.86 8.77 -4.88
N GLY A 14 20.11 7.95 -5.64
CA GLY A 14 18.69 7.77 -5.40
C GLY A 14 18.53 6.98 -4.11
N SER A 15 18.01 7.60 -3.06
CA SER A 15 17.64 6.89 -1.84
C SER A 15 16.68 5.76 -2.21
N LYS A 16 17.09 4.51 -1.97
CA LYS A 16 16.24 3.34 -2.22
C LYS A 16 15.05 3.38 -1.27
N LEU A 17 13.83 3.23 -1.81
CA LEU A 17 12.62 3.08 -1.00
C LEU A 17 12.73 1.78 -0.22
N THR A 18 12.59 1.86 1.11
CA THR A 18 12.54 0.67 1.95
C THR A 18 11.08 0.21 2.16
N PRO A 19 10.84 -1.07 2.49
CA PRO A 19 9.50 -1.54 2.88
C PRO A 19 8.87 -0.71 4.00
N LYS A 20 9.68 -0.19 4.92
CA LYS A 20 9.21 0.68 6.01
C LYS A 20 8.68 2.01 5.48
N ASP A 21 9.42 2.64 4.57
CA ASP A 21 8.99 3.91 3.96
C ASP A 21 7.70 3.72 3.16
N VAL A 22 7.63 2.64 2.39
CA VAL A 22 6.45 2.24 1.63
C VAL A 22 5.25 1.98 2.54
N ASN A 23 5.41 1.16 3.58
CA ASN A 23 4.36 0.87 4.54
C ASN A 23 3.83 2.15 5.20
N LYS A 24 4.73 3.08 5.54
CA LYS A 24 4.36 4.38 6.11
C LYS A 24 3.52 5.22 5.14
N VAL A 25 3.93 5.34 3.88
CA VAL A 25 3.20 6.11 2.86
C VAL A 25 1.83 5.49 2.61
N ILE A 26 1.77 4.18 2.32
CA ILE A 26 0.51 3.47 2.08
C ILE A 26 -0.41 3.59 3.30
N ALA A 27 0.13 3.42 4.51
CA ALA A 27 -0.66 3.54 5.73
C ALA A 27 -1.21 4.95 5.91
N GLN A 28 -0.42 5.98 5.67
CA GLN A 28 -0.88 7.37 5.78
C GLN A 28 -1.99 7.68 4.77
N ASP A 29 -1.80 7.32 3.50
CA ASP A 29 -2.75 7.66 2.43
C ASP A 29 -4.06 6.88 2.54
N LEU A 30 -4.01 5.66 3.06
CA LEU A 30 -5.19 4.81 3.25
C LEU A 30 -5.81 4.91 4.66
N GLY A 31 -5.28 5.77 5.54
CA GLY A 31 -5.75 5.88 6.92
C GLY A 31 -5.60 4.56 7.70
N LEU A 32 -4.48 3.87 7.50
CA LEU A 32 -4.09 2.63 8.16
C LEU A 32 -2.98 2.85 9.21
N THR A 33 -2.74 1.83 10.04
CA THR A 33 -1.46 1.75 10.77
C THR A 33 -0.40 1.01 9.95
N GLU A 34 0.88 1.37 10.11
CA GLU A 34 1.99 0.72 9.39
C GLU A 34 2.01 -0.81 9.58
N LYS A 35 1.59 -1.30 10.76
CA LYS A 35 1.51 -2.75 11.08
C LYS A 35 0.46 -3.51 10.27
N GLN A 36 -0.37 -2.80 9.51
CA GLN A 36 -1.43 -3.38 8.68
C GLN A 36 -1.08 -3.36 7.20
N VAL A 37 0.09 -2.88 6.85
CA VAL A 37 0.63 -2.95 5.49
C VAL A 37 1.83 -3.89 5.52
N ASP A 38 1.85 -4.84 4.60
CA ASP A 38 2.96 -5.77 4.43
C ASP A 38 3.47 -5.68 2.99
N THR A 39 4.64 -5.09 2.80
CA THR A 39 5.22 -4.86 1.47
C THR A 39 6.09 -6.05 1.07
N HIS A 40 5.77 -6.63 -0.09
CA HIS A 40 6.43 -7.83 -0.61
C HIS A 40 7.49 -7.50 -1.65
N ALA A 41 7.21 -6.52 -2.52
CA ALA A 41 8.12 -6.13 -3.58
C ALA A 41 8.10 -4.61 -3.82
N ILE A 42 9.27 -4.07 -4.13
CA ILE A 42 9.46 -2.67 -4.52
C ILE A 42 10.34 -2.67 -5.77
N SER A 43 9.80 -2.16 -6.87
CA SER A 43 10.53 -1.93 -8.12
C SER A 43 10.63 -0.43 -8.35
N GLN A 44 11.83 0.13 -8.33
CA GLN A 44 12.05 1.56 -8.55
C GLN A 44 12.64 1.80 -9.94
N LEU A 45 12.01 2.69 -10.71
CA LEU A 45 12.50 3.10 -12.02
C LEU A 45 12.31 4.61 -12.18
N ALA A 46 13.42 5.33 -12.41
CA ALA A 46 13.46 6.73 -12.84
C ALA A 46 12.44 7.67 -12.14
N GLY A 47 12.49 7.75 -10.81
CA GLY A 47 11.64 8.66 -10.02
C GLY A 47 10.25 8.13 -9.66
N ALA A 48 9.89 6.94 -10.14
CA ALA A 48 8.68 6.22 -9.75
C ALA A 48 9.02 4.91 -9.04
N ALA A 49 8.07 4.42 -8.24
CA ALA A 49 8.15 3.11 -7.61
C ALA A 49 6.84 2.35 -7.82
N GLN A 50 6.95 1.11 -8.28
CA GLN A 50 5.88 0.13 -8.26
C GLN A 50 6.03 -0.73 -7.01
N VAL A 51 4.95 -0.89 -6.26
CA VAL A 51 4.93 -1.64 -5.00
C VAL A 51 3.88 -2.72 -5.05
N GLU A 52 4.22 -3.90 -4.57
CA GLU A 52 3.28 -4.97 -4.22
C GLU A 52 3.19 -5.08 -2.70
N ALA A 53 1.99 -4.92 -2.15
CA ALA A 53 1.74 -4.98 -0.71
C ALA A 53 0.39 -5.63 -0.40
N SER A 54 0.28 -6.19 0.80
CA SER A 54 -0.95 -6.74 1.38
C SER A 54 -1.46 -5.86 2.50
N LEU A 55 -2.79 -5.75 2.60
CA LEU A 55 -3.46 -5.01 3.66
C LEU A 55 -4.11 -5.99 4.65
N LYS A 56 -3.89 -5.75 5.95
CA LYS A 56 -4.50 -6.54 7.01
C LYS A 56 -5.94 -6.09 7.26
N LEU A 57 -6.88 -6.96 6.89
CA LEU A 57 -8.32 -6.79 7.11
C LEU A 57 -8.81 -7.69 8.24
N THR A 58 -9.85 -7.24 8.94
CA THR A 58 -10.57 -8.05 9.93
C THR A 58 -12.00 -8.29 9.45
N PHE A 59 -12.49 -9.51 9.56
CA PHE A 59 -13.81 -9.92 9.07
C PHE A 59 -14.67 -10.43 10.22
N ALA A 60 -15.89 -9.92 10.32
CA ALA A 60 -16.95 -10.50 11.13
C ALA A 60 -17.79 -11.41 10.24
N LEU A 61 -17.87 -12.69 10.59
CA LEU A 61 -18.64 -13.69 9.85
C LEU A 61 -19.97 -13.96 10.58
N GLN A 62 -21.03 -14.15 9.82
CA GLN A 62 -22.35 -14.54 10.32
C GLN A 62 -22.84 -15.78 9.58
N LYS A 63 -23.38 -16.74 10.33
CA LYS A 63 -23.98 -17.95 9.75
C LYS A 63 -25.38 -17.66 9.22
N ARG A 64 -25.69 -18.07 8.00
CA ARG A 64 -27.03 -18.03 7.39
C ARG A 64 -27.38 -19.43 6.89
N GLY A 65 -28.30 -20.10 7.58
CA GLY A 65 -28.54 -21.53 7.36
C GLY A 65 -27.29 -22.35 7.71
N ASN A 66 -26.70 -23.01 6.71
CA ASN A 66 -25.49 -23.82 6.90
C ASN A 66 -24.20 -23.17 6.39
N GLU A 67 -24.27 -21.92 5.92
CA GLU A 67 -23.14 -21.23 5.30
C GLU A 67 -22.65 -20.04 6.13
N TRP A 68 -21.35 -19.78 6.10
CA TRP A 68 -20.73 -18.59 6.69
C TRP A 68 -20.62 -17.49 5.66
N HIS A 69 -21.10 -16.30 5.97
CA HIS A 69 -21.00 -15.13 5.11
C HIS A 69 -20.27 -13.99 5.83
N ILE A 70 -19.55 -13.17 5.06
CA ILE A 70 -18.99 -11.93 5.57
C ILE A 70 -20.16 -10.98 5.88
N TYR A 71 -20.27 -10.61 7.15
CA TYR A 71 -21.27 -9.66 7.62
C TYR A 71 -20.70 -8.25 7.68
N LYS A 72 -19.48 -8.10 8.22
CA LYS A 72 -18.78 -6.82 8.30
C LYS A 72 -17.28 -6.98 8.08
N ILE A 73 -16.66 -5.92 7.58
CA ILE A 73 -15.24 -5.78 7.31
C ILE A 73 -14.74 -4.58 8.09
N GLN A 74 -13.58 -4.69 8.72
CA GLN A 74 -12.88 -3.59 9.37
C GLN A 74 -11.46 -3.53 8.85
N TYR A 75 -11.02 -2.32 8.52
CA TYR A 75 -9.63 -1.99 8.27
C TYR A 75 -9.20 -0.90 9.26
N SER A 76 -7.98 -0.97 9.78
CA SER A 76 -7.38 0.02 10.71
C SER A 76 -8.23 0.60 11.84
N HIS A 77 -8.95 -0.25 12.56
CA HIS A 77 -9.77 0.18 13.71
C HIS A 77 -10.83 1.23 13.32
N ASN A 78 -11.07 1.43 12.02
CA ASN A 78 -12.14 2.25 11.50
C ASN A 78 -13.48 1.59 11.79
N GLU A 79 -14.56 2.28 11.45
CA GLU A 79 -15.89 1.73 11.62
C GLU A 79 -16.06 0.41 10.87
N TRP A 80 -16.80 -0.51 11.47
CA TRP A 80 -17.17 -1.75 10.79
C TRP A 80 -18.11 -1.46 9.64
N GLN A 81 -17.69 -1.82 8.43
CA GLN A 81 -18.43 -1.61 7.20
C GLN A 81 -19.06 -2.92 6.71
N THR A 82 -20.22 -2.83 6.06
CA THR A 82 -20.73 -3.95 5.25
C THR A 82 -19.82 -4.19 4.03
N PRO A 83 -19.85 -5.39 3.40
CA PRO A 83 -19.09 -5.64 2.18
C PRO A 83 -19.29 -4.59 1.09
N ASP A 84 -20.53 -4.14 0.87
CA ASP A 84 -20.85 -3.14 -0.15
C ASP A 84 -20.27 -1.76 0.19
N GLN A 85 -20.36 -1.33 1.45
CA GLN A 85 -19.75 -0.08 1.92
C GLN A 85 -18.23 -0.11 1.77
N PHE A 86 -17.60 -1.25 2.07
CA PHE A 86 -16.16 -1.41 1.90
C PHE A 86 -15.75 -1.34 0.43
N GLN A 87 -16.45 -2.04 -0.46
CA GLN A 87 -16.21 -1.97 -1.92
C GLN A 87 -16.40 -0.55 -2.46
N ASN A 88 -17.43 0.15 -2.02
CA ASN A 88 -17.67 1.54 -2.41
C ASN A 88 -16.58 2.48 -1.90
N SER A 89 -16.08 2.26 -0.67
CA SER A 89 -14.97 3.04 -0.11
C SER A 89 -13.69 2.86 -0.93
N LEU A 90 -13.38 1.62 -1.34
CA LEU A 90 -12.24 1.33 -2.23
C LEU A 90 -12.40 2.00 -3.60
N ARG A 91 -13.59 1.90 -4.21
CA ARG A 91 -13.88 2.53 -5.51
C ARG A 91 -13.76 4.04 -5.44
N ASN A 92 -14.32 4.67 -4.41
CA ASN A 92 -14.28 6.12 -4.22
C ASN A 92 -12.86 6.62 -3.98
N ALA A 93 -12.06 5.89 -3.20
CA ALA A 93 -10.65 6.21 -3.00
C ALA A 93 -9.88 6.19 -4.35
N PHE A 94 -10.14 5.19 -5.19
CA PHE A 94 -9.51 5.08 -6.51
C PHE A 94 -9.94 6.19 -7.48
N VAL A 95 -11.23 6.54 -7.51
CA VAL A 95 -11.77 7.57 -8.40
C VAL A 95 -11.33 8.98 -7.96
N ALA A 96 -11.19 9.24 -6.66
CA ALA A 96 -10.73 10.53 -6.16
C ALA A 96 -9.31 10.87 -6.64
N GLU A 97 -8.45 9.85 -6.77
CA GLU A 97 -7.07 10.04 -7.24
C GLU A 97 -6.98 10.25 -8.75
N LEU A 98 -7.88 9.65 -9.54
CA LEU A 98 -7.94 9.87 -11.00
C LEU A 98 -8.40 11.28 -11.40
N ASN A 99 -9.07 12.00 -10.49
CA ASN A 99 -9.62 13.34 -10.73
C ASN A 99 -8.81 14.46 -10.06
N ARG A 100 -7.65 14.14 -9.48
CA ARG A 100 -6.66 15.10 -8.97
C ARG A 100 -5.61 15.39 -10.02
#